data_AF-A0A915PSN8-F1
#
_entry.id   AF-A0A915PSN8-F1
#
_cell.length_a   1.000
_cell.length_b   1.000
_cell.length_c   1.000
_cell.angle_alpha   90.00
_cell.angle_beta   90.00
_cell.angle_gamma   90.00
#
_symmetry.space_group_name_H-M   'P 1'
#
loop_
_entity.id
_entity.type
_entity.pdbx_description
1 polymer ?
#
loop_
_entity_poly.entity_id
_entity_poly.type
_entity_poly.pdbx_seq_one_letter_code
_entity_poly.pdbx_strand_id
1 'polypeptide(L)'
;MHRSFKKPILRFAWSFFIEKKTTNLSRDEKKLICSNQIGRCLIRDQLRHGVVIGYIINCSDGALRYNLHNYFRNEKLLVQVIPEGRVRTKSSVFSRIKELIKLNLYSVQLLFRDNMDFTTIDGDKDTDNISKDFVNLEAFRFRELLGEDSTHKVAFVLLDVNGCSNQAILIVERSPFPVKEQDWNTIVSQCSLKTVSINDIYSNHILFPPEKFAGIKTTLINPCTEKHIAKYRDQKRYVIHETPDDYKSITLTYLEGHQFTLKWIFNLLDHKAEMDRVIYDDIDPQNGFMLAPDLKWDGQDLSNLYVLAIIRRKGIKSIRDLTANDLPLLENICEKSYAAIKKKYGIDEHQIRAYFHYQPSFYHLHVHFIHVSYDAPASGVAKAHLLEDVINNIRLVPDYYQRSTLTFTVKENDPLLKLYRDAYRW
;
A
#
# COMPACT_ATOMS: atom_id res chain seq x y z
N MET A 1 33.75 27.70 -3.34
CA MET A 1 33.97 27.16 -1.97
C MET A 1 32.82 27.59 -1.08
N HIS A 2 31.86 26.72 -0.78
CA HIS A 2 30.92 26.94 0.34
C HIS A 2 30.65 25.59 1.01
N ARG A 3 31.14 25.45 2.25
CA ARG A 3 30.96 24.27 3.11
C ARG A 3 29.77 24.49 4.06
N SER A 4 28.82 23.56 4.00
CA SER A 4 28.28 22.78 5.13
C SER A 4 27.99 23.50 6.46
N PHE A 5 26.71 23.75 6.75
CA PHE A 5 26.14 23.75 8.11
C PHE A 5 24.68 23.25 8.10
N LYS A 6 24.50 21.92 8.08
CA LYS A 6 23.27 21.23 8.53
C LYS A 6 23.72 20.16 9.52
N LYS A 7 23.60 20.42 10.84
CA LYS A 7 23.76 19.46 11.97
C LYS A 7 23.81 20.26 13.29
N PRO A 8 22.67 20.65 13.88
CA PRO A 8 22.47 20.23 15.29
C PRO A 8 21.01 20.05 15.75
N ILE A 9 20.02 19.99 14.86
CA ILE A 9 18.58 19.89 15.25
C ILE A 9 18.18 18.50 15.79
N LEU A 10 18.98 17.46 15.54
CA LEU A 10 18.63 16.06 15.81
C LEU A 10 18.91 15.54 17.24
N ARG A 11 19.54 16.32 18.13
CA ARG A 11 19.93 15.80 19.45
C ARG A 11 18.94 16.02 20.59
N PHE A 12 17.89 16.84 20.39
CA PHE A 12 17.00 17.24 21.50
C PHE A 12 15.66 16.50 21.59
N ALA A 13 15.29 15.70 20.58
CA ALA A 13 13.97 15.05 20.52
C ALA A 13 13.87 13.76 21.37
N TRP A 14 14.95 13.29 21.99
CA TRP A 14 14.99 11.95 22.58
C TRP A 14 14.44 11.85 24.02
N SER A 15 14.20 12.98 24.69
CA SER A 15 13.94 12.98 26.14
C SER A 15 12.47 13.08 26.55
N PHE A 16 11.52 13.23 25.62
CA PHE A 16 10.10 13.45 25.96
C PHE A 16 9.18 12.23 25.74
N PHE A 17 9.68 11.16 25.11
CA PHE A 17 8.87 9.95 24.90
C PHE A 17 8.84 9.02 26.12
N ILE A 18 9.73 9.24 27.09
CA ILE A 18 9.79 8.50 28.35
C ILE A 18 9.33 9.41 29.49
N GLU A 19 8.04 9.78 29.56
CA GLU A 19 7.27 9.93 30.83
C GLU A 19 5.84 10.49 30.68
N LYS A 20 5.02 9.85 29.86
CA LYS A 20 3.59 9.68 30.23
C LYS A 20 3.23 8.25 30.64
N LYS A 21 4.23 7.36 30.83
CA LYS A 21 4.05 5.95 31.22
C LYS A 21 5.20 5.34 32.06
N THR A 22 5.82 6.06 32.98
CA THR A 22 6.72 5.45 33.98
C THR A 22 6.52 6.04 35.36
N THR A 23 5.38 5.70 35.96
CA THR A 23 5.06 6.02 37.35
C THR A 23 5.80 5.14 38.37
N ASN A 24 6.50 4.08 37.93
CA ASN A 24 7.16 3.09 38.80
C ASN A 24 8.67 2.90 38.57
N LEU A 25 9.38 3.88 38.00
CA LEU A 25 10.84 3.83 37.85
C LEU A 25 11.58 4.56 38.98
N SER A 26 12.66 3.95 39.46
CA SER A 26 13.55 4.53 40.47
C SER A 26 14.43 5.65 39.91
N ARG A 27 14.96 6.49 40.80
CA ARG A 27 15.72 7.71 40.48
C ARG A 27 17.01 7.45 39.67
N ASP A 28 17.57 6.25 39.77
CA ASP A 28 18.80 5.87 39.07
C ASP A 28 18.53 5.36 37.64
N GLU A 29 17.33 4.83 37.36
CA GLU A 29 16.93 4.32 36.04
C GLU A 29 16.69 5.46 35.04
N LYS A 30 16.07 6.54 35.51
CA LYS A 30 15.86 7.77 34.72
C LYS A 30 17.19 8.45 34.33
N LYS A 31 18.24 8.26 35.12
CA LYS A 31 19.56 8.88 34.89
C LYS A 31 20.41 8.19 33.83
N LEU A 32 20.20 6.90 33.62
CA LEU A 32 20.92 6.12 32.61
C LEU A 32 20.44 6.41 31.19
N ILE A 33 19.17 6.80 31.04
CA ILE A 33 18.56 7.22 29.77
C ILE A 33 19.15 8.56 29.29
N CYS A 34 19.45 9.47 30.21
CA CYS A 34 20.03 10.79 29.90
C CYS A 34 21.55 10.76 29.60
N SER A 35 22.27 9.66 29.85
CA SER A 35 23.75 9.62 29.76
C SER A 35 24.32 9.23 28.38
N ASN A 36 23.50 9.20 27.33
CA ASN A 36 23.94 9.15 25.92
C ASN A 36 24.69 7.89 25.43
N GLN A 37 24.62 6.74 26.14
CA GLN A 37 25.18 5.48 25.62
C GLN A 37 24.25 4.68 24.69
N ILE A 38 22.94 4.97 24.65
CA ILE A 38 21.97 4.27 23.78
C ILE A 38 21.83 4.96 22.41
N GLY A 39 22.18 6.25 22.31
CA GLY A 39 21.99 7.08 21.11
C GLY A 39 22.81 6.69 19.88
N ARG A 40 23.72 5.71 19.95
CA ARG A 40 24.47 5.22 18.78
C ARG A 40 23.81 4.04 18.05
N CYS A 41 22.88 3.30 18.66
CA CYS A 41 22.20 2.19 17.98
C CYS A 41 21.01 2.64 17.11
N LEU A 42 20.29 3.71 17.48
CA LEU A 42 19.05 4.12 16.80
C LEU A 42 19.25 5.01 15.55
N ILE A 43 20.42 5.62 15.37
CA ILE A 43 20.68 6.54 14.25
C ILE A 43 20.81 5.79 12.91
N ARG A 44 21.00 4.47 12.91
CA ARG A 44 21.17 3.70 11.68
C ARG A 44 19.85 3.29 11.01
N ASP A 45 18.72 3.27 11.74
CA ASP A 45 17.42 2.82 11.22
C ASP A 45 16.39 3.93 10.95
N GLN A 46 16.58 5.15 11.46
CA GLN A 46 15.52 6.17 11.49
C GLN A 46 15.70 7.36 10.53
N LEU A 47 16.38 7.18 9.40
CA LEU A 47 16.40 8.16 8.30
C LEU A 47 15.28 7.97 7.25
N ARG A 48 14.24 7.17 7.52
CA ARG A 48 13.20 6.84 6.51
C ARG A 48 11.80 7.44 6.68
N HIS A 49 11.39 8.02 7.81
CA HIS A 49 9.96 8.32 8.03
C HIS A 49 9.72 9.69 8.73
N GLY A 50 9.86 10.78 7.98
CA GLY A 50 9.76 12.15 8.49
C GLY A 50 8.46 12.47 9.26
N VAL A 51 8.60 13.02 10.48
CA VAL A 51 7.50 13.56 11.30
C VAL A 51 8.00 14.80 12.08
N VAL A 52 7.14 15.82 12.23
CA VAL A 52 7.41 17.14 12.86
C VAL A 52 6.80 17.22 14.26
N ILE A 53 7.52 17.74 15.28
CA ILE A 53 6.97 18.05 16.63
C ILE A 53 7.65 19.31 17.26
N GLY A 54 6.90 20.13 18.00
CA GLY A 54 7.28 21.44 18.58
C GLY A 54 8.25 21.46 19.79
N TYR A 55 8.65 22.67 20.23
CA TYR A 55 9.90 22.94 20.97
C TYR A 55 9.73 23.40 22.44
N ILE A 56 10.66 23.00 23.33
CA ILE A 56 10.90 23.59 24.67
C ILE A 56 12.38 24.00 24.74
N ILE A 57 12.68 25.22 25.22
CA ILE A 57 14.03 25.80 25.21
C ILE A 57 14.55 25.97 26.63
N ASN A 58 15.69 25.34 26.93
CA ASN A 58 16.42 25.56 28.17
C ASN A 58 17.67 26.40 27.86
N CYS A 59 17.78 27.60 28.45
CA CYS A 59 18.84 28.57 28.16
C CYS A 59 19.40 29.15 29.46
N SER A 60 20.72 29.05 29.64
CA SER A 60 21.47 29.60 30.78
C SER A 60 21.84 31.08 30.60
N ASP A 61 21.73 31.61 29.38
CA ASP A 61 21.96 33.02 29.06
C ASP A 61 20.66 33.84 29.16
N GLY A 62 20.66 34.87 30.01
CA GLY A 62 19.50 35.72 30.28
C GLY A 62 19.03 36.58 29.10
N ALA A 63 19.93 37.02 28.23
CA ALA A 63 19.59 37.85 27.08
C ALA A 63 18.98 37.02 25.94
N LEU A 64 19.50 35.81 25.72
CA LEU A 64 18.96 34.88 24.73
C LEU A 64 17.56 34.38 25.13
N ARG A 65 17.30 34.21 26.43
CA ARG A 65 16.00 33.84 27.00
C ARG A 65 14.91 34.87 26.70
N TYR A 66 15.23 36.15 26.78
CA TYR A 66 14.31 37.27 26.49
C TYR A 66 13.95 37.35 25.00
N ASN A 67 14.93 37.18 24.11
CA ASN A 67 14.72 37.20 22.66
C ASN A 67 13.91 35.99 22.16
N LEU A 68 14.18 34.80 22.68
CA LEU A 68 13.43 33.59 22.33
C LEU A 68 11.99 33.66 22.85
N HIS A 69 11.78 34.17 24.07
CA HIS A 69 10.44 34.37 24.61
C HIS A 69 9.61 35.35 23.75
N ASN A 70 10.20 36.44 23.24
CA ASN A 70 9.50 37.38 22.36
C ASN A 70 9.27 36.82 20.94
N TYR A 71 10.20 36.02 20.41
CA TYR A 71 10.06 35.39 19.10
C TYR A 71 8.90 34.39 19.06
N PHE A 72 8.76 33.52 20.07
CA PHE A 72 7.69 32.50 20.14
C PHE A 72 6.34 33.01 20.65
N ARG A 73 6.28 34.20 21.25
CA ARG A 73 5.03 34.85 21.66
C ARG A 73 4.20 35.34 20.46
N ASN A 74 4.85 35.68 19.34
CA ASN A 74 4.18 36.06 18.11
C ASN A 74 3.57 34.86 17.34
N GLU A 75 3.92 33.63 17.70
CA GLU A 75 3.45 32.39 17.04
C GLU A 75 2.55 31.50 17.91
N LYS A 76 2.00 32.01 19.03
CA LYS A 76 1.05 31.28 19.92
C LYS A 76 1.57 29.93 20.47
N LEU A 77 2.82 29.85 20.94
CA LEU A 77 3.37 28.66 21.62
C LEU A 77 3.69 28.93 23.10
N LEU A 78 3.37 27.98 23.99
CA LEU A 78 3.50 28.07 25.46
C LEU A 78 4.81 27.41 25.94
N VAL A 79 5.63 28.09 26.76
CA VAL A 79 6.97 27.62 27.20
C VAL A 79 7.16 27.81 28.72
N GLN A 80 7.76 26.83 29.41
CA GLN A 80 8.10 26.87 30.85
C GLN A 80 9.56 26.41 31.09
N VAL A 81 10.28 26.97 32.08
CA VAL A 81 11.75 26.78 32.26
C VAL A 81 12.17 26.51 33.73
N ILE A 82 13.10 25.55 33.99
CA ILE A 82 13.52 25.08 35.36
C ILE A 82 15.03 24.66 35.42
N PRO A 83 15.78 24.76 36.56
CA PRO A 83 17.23 24.47 36.69
C PRO A 83 17.64 23.08 37.29
N GLU A 84 18.93 22.68 37.19
CA GLU A 84 19.44 21.27 37.26
C GLU A 84 20.39 20.84 38.43
N GLY A 85 20.48 19.50 38.73
CA GLY A 85 21.46 18.83 39.64
C GLY A 85 21.71 17.28 39.47
N ARG A 86 22.96 16.81 39.75
CA ARG A 86 23.71 15.52 39.41
C ARG A 86 23.21 14.13 39.93
N VAL A 87 23.61 12.95 39.35
CA VAL A 87 23.87 11.55 39.94
C VAL A 87 24.46 10.53 38.89
N ARG A 88 25.11 9.43 39.39
CA ARG A 88 25.92 8.29 38.83
C ARG A 88 25.15 6.95 38.55
N THR A 89 25.81 5.91 37.99
CA THR A 89 25.31 4.65 37.31
C THR A 89 25.56 3.27 38.01
N LYS A 90 24.75 2.20 37.72
CA LYS A 90 25.04 0.74 37.93
C LYS A 90 24.32 -0.20 36.90
N SER A 91 24.87 -1.41 36.65
CA SER A 91 24.57 -2.30 35.50
C SER A 91 23.29 -3.16 35.55
N SER A 92 22.62 -3.32 36.70
CA SER A 92 21.38 -4.11 36.80
C SER A 92 20.17 -3.45 36.10
N VAL A 93 20.25 -2.15 35.82
CA VAL A 93 19.22 -1.35 35.14
C VAL A 93 19.13 -1.66 33.64
N PHE A 94 20.24 -2.04 33.00
CA PHE A 94 20.29 -2.28 31.55
C PHE A 94 19.47 -3.51 31.11
N SER A 95 19.44 -4.56 31.91
CA SER A 95 18.70 -5.79 31.60
C SER A 95 17.19 -5.58 31.66
N ARG A 96 16.72 -4.76 32.59
CA ARG A 96 15.30 -4.47 32.83
C ARG A 96 14.68 -3.54 31.78
N ILE A 97 15.48 -2.60 31.24
CA ILE A 97 15.09 -1.75 30.10
C ILE A 97 14.96 -2.57 28.80
N LYS A 98 15.82 -3.58 28.58
CA LYS A 98 15.72 -4.48 27.42
C LYS A 98 14.45 -5.33 27.43
N GLU A 99 14.00 -5.78 28.60
CA GLU A 99 12.74 -6.52 28.77
C GLU A 99 11.51 -5.66 28.47
N LEU A 100 11.48 -4.41 28.95
CA LEU A 100 10.39 -3.46 28.68
C LEU A 100 10.26 -3.08 27.19
N ILE A 101 11.37 -3.09 26.44
CA ILE A 101 11.37 -2.85 25.00
C ILE A 101 10.92 -4.09 24.22
N LYS A 102 11.29 -5.30 24.66
CA LYS A 102 10.77 -6.56 24.09
C LYS A 102 9.25 -6.68 24.26
N LEU A 103 8.70 -6.30 25.42
CA LEU A 103 7.25 -6.30 25.69
C LEU A 103 6.44 -5.34 24.81
N ASN A 104 7.04 -4.21 24.37
CA ASN A 104 6.38 -3.24 23.48
C ASN A 104 6.48 -3.59 21.98
N LEU A 105 7.40 -4.47 21.58
CA LEU A 105 7.46 -4.98 20.21
C LEU A 105 6.44 -6.11 19.98
N TYR A 106 6.14 -6.91 21.01
CA TYR A 106 5.10 -7.94 20.94
C TYR A 106 3.68 -7.36 20.90
N SER A 107 3.45 -6.16 21.43
CA SER A 107 2.13 -5.49 21.40
C SER A 107 1.83 -4.71 20.12
N VAL A 108 2.74 -4.73 19.14
CA VAL A 108 2.53 -4.17 17.78
C VAL A 108 2.32 -5.27 16.73
N GLN A 109 2.40 -6.54 17.11
CA GLN A 109 1.99 -7.65 16.26
C GLN A 109 0.55 -8.07 16.56
N LEU A 110 -0.30 -7.94 15.53
CA LEU A 110 -1.67 -8.46 15.35
C LEU A 110 -2.84 -7.49 15.59
N LEU A 111 -3.24 -6.80 14.51
CA LEU A 111 -4.63 -6.79 14.04
C LEU A 111 -4.65 -6.99 12.51
N PHE A 112 -4.25 -8.18 12.06
CA PHE A 112 -4.95 -8.84 10.96
C PHE A 112 -5.70 -10.00 11.59
N ARG A 113 -7.03 -9.91 11.61
CA ARG A 113 -7.87 -11.02 12.07
C ARG A 113 -9.11 -11.09 11.17
N ASP A 114 -9.13 -12.10 10.32
CA ASP A 114 -10.33 -12.90 10.07
C ASP A 114 -9.98 -14.35 10.47
N ASN A 115 -10.58 -14.78 11.57
CA ASN A 115 -10.81 -16.14 12.11
C ASN A 115 -9.79 -17.28 11.85
N MET A 116 -9.03 -17.63 12.89
CA MET A 116 -8.68 -19.02 13.23
C MET A 116 -8.49 -19.15 14.75
N ASP A 117 -9.06 -20.21 15.34
CA ASP A 117 -8.88 -20.65 16.72
C ASP A 117 -7.52 -21.35 16.89
N PHE A 118 -6.78 -21.00 17.95
CA PHE A 118 -5.59 -21.73 18.38
C PHE A 118 -5.69 -22.04 19.88
N THR A 119 -5.75 -23.33 20.20
CA THR A 119 -5.51 -23.87 21.55
C THR A 119 -4.01 -23.78 21.88
N THR A 120 -3.71 -23.22 23.04
CA THR A 120 -2.37 -23.02 23.63
C THR A 120 -1.75 -24.32 24.12
N ILE A 121 -0.46 -24.55 23.82
CA ILE A 121 0.41 -25.42 24.61
C ILE A 121 1.73 -24.66 24.85
N ASP A 122 2.05 -24.45 26.12
CA ASP A 122 3.25 -23.79 26.63
C ASP A 122 4.51 -24.65 26.45
N GLY A 123 5.66 -23.99 26.30
CA GLY A 123 6.97 -24.62 26.32
C GLY A 123 8.12 -23.64 26.08
N ASP A 124 8.57 -22.99 27.15
CA ASP A 124 9.76 -22.14 27.24
C ASP A 124 11.05 -22.96 26.99
N LYS A 125 11.96 -22.46 26.12
CA LYS A 125 13.43 -22.57 26.27
C LYS A 125 14.23 -21.93 25.12
N ASP A 126 15.22 -21.15 25.57
CA ASP A 126 16.54 -20.89 25.01
C ASP A 126 16.70 -20.04 23.73
N THR A 127 17.01 -18.77 24.00
CA THR A 127 17.77 -17.87 23.12
C THR A 127 19.24 -18.33 23.04
N ASP A 128 19.66 -18.94 21.94
CA ASP A 128 21.01 -18.80 21.34
C ASP A 128 21.15 -19.68 20.08
N ASN A 129 20.84 -19.09 18.92
CA ASN A 129 21.39 -19.34 17.57
C ASN A 129 20.37 -18.86 16.53
N ILE A 130 20.58 -17.67 15.95
CA ILE A 130 19.95 -17.38 14.66
C ILE A 130 20.79 -18.13 13.63
N SER A 131 20.49 -19.42 13.41
CA SER A 131 20.85 -20.06 12.16
C SER A 131 20.26 -19.20 11.05
N LYS A 132 21.09 -18.82 10.07
CA LYS A 132 20.55 -18.43 8.77
C LYS A 132 19.88 -19.68 8.23
N ASP A 133 18.60 -19.84 8.50
CA ASP A 133 17.79 -20.90 7.94
C ASP A 133 17.69 -20.65 6.44
N PHE A 134 18.68 -21.16 5.70
CA PHE A 134 18.58 -21.28 4.27
C PHE A 134 17.48 -22.29 4.00
N VAL A 135 16.42 -21.84 3.32
CA VAL A 135 15.39 -22.76 2.83
C VAL A 135 16.05 -23.73 1.85
N ASN A 136 16.14 -25.01 2.23
CA ASN A 136 16.65 -26.04 1.34
C ASN A 136 15.56 -26.47 0.35
N LEU A 137 15.73 -26.10 -0.92
CA LEU A 137 14.77 -26.47 -1.98
C LEU A 137 14.79 -27.97 -2.33
N GLU A 138 15.78 -28.75 -1.89
CA GLU A 138 15.77 -30.23 -2.04
C GLU A 138 14.62 -30.90 -1.30
N ALA A 139 14.04 -30.22 -0.30
CA ALA A 139 12.86 -30.68 0.41
C ALA A 139 11.57 -30.55 -0.42
N PHE A 140 11.63 -30.01 -1.63
CA PHE A 140 10.46 -29.73 -2.46
C PHE A 140 10.56 -30.44 -3.82
N ARG A 141 9.41 -30.84 -4.34
CA ARG A 141 9.28 -31.39 -5.69
C ARG A 141 8.31 -30.54 -6.50
N PHE A 142 8.68 -30.20 -7.72
CA PHE A 142 7.75 -29.56 -8.65
C PHE A 142 6.47 -30.39 -8.83
N ARG A 143 5.32 -29.72 -8.79
CA ARG A 143 4.01 -30.33 -9.07
C ARG A 143 3.35 -29.72 -10.28
N GLU A 144 3.21 -28.40 -10.31
CA GLU A 144 2.42 -27.70 -11.32
C GLU A 144 2.91 -26.24 -11.48
N LEU A 145 2.87 -25.72 -12.71
CA LEU A 145 2.93 -24.29 -12.95
C LEU A 145 1.51 -23.74 -12.81
N LEU A 146 1.23 -23.01 -11.72
CA LEU A 146 -0.08 -22.43 -11.48
C LEU A 146 -0.40 -21.34 -12.49
N GLY A 147 0.58 -20.50 -12.83
CA GLY A 147 0.40 -19.43 -13.83
C GLY A 147 1.70 -18.70 -14.14
N GLU A 148 1.66 -17.91 -15.20
CA GLU A 148 2.74 -17.03 -15.64
C GLU A 148 2.15 -15.70 -16.09
N ASP A 149 2.77 -14.60 -15.66
CA ASP A 149 2.45 -13.26 -16.12
C ASP A 149 3.68 -12.72 -16.86
N SER A 150 3.65 -12.89 -18.17
CA SER A 150 4.70 -12.44 -19.07
C SER A 150 4.87 -10.94 -19.11
N THR A 151 3.89 -10.13 -18.69
CA THR A 151 4.04 -8.67 -18.61
C THR A 151 4.94 -8.33 -17.44
N HIS A 152 4.61 -8.83 -16.26
CA HIS A 152 5.34 -8.60 -15.01
C HIS A 152 6.54 -9.54 -14.81
N LYS A 153 6.76 -10.48 -15.74
CA LYS A 153 7.88 -11.44 -15.71
C LYS A 153 7.90 -12.27 -14.42
N VAL A 154 6.74 -12.77 -14.02
CA VAL A 154 6.55 -13.57 -12.80
C VAL A 154 5.90 -14.93 -13.12
N ALA A 155 6.33 -15.96 -12.41
CA ALA A 155 5.72 -17.29 -12.46
C ALA A 155 5.33 -17.77 -11.05
N PHE A 156 4.23 -18.53 -10.99
CA PHE A 156 3.68 -19.11 -9.77
C PHE A 156 3.75 -20.63 -9.87
N VAL A 157 4.54 -21.26 -9.00
CA VAL A 157 4.84 -22.69 -9.07
C VAL A 157 4.33 -23.38 -7.82
N LEU A 158 3.54 -24.44 -7.98
CA LEU A 158 3.11 -25.32 -6.91
C LEU A 158 4.13 -26.43 -6.72
N LEU A 159 4.48 -26.66 -5.45
CA LEU A 159 5.45 -27.64 -5.00
C LEU A 159 4.80 -28.62 -4.01
N ASP A 160 5.16 -29.90 -4.10
CA ASP A 160 4.95 -30.87 -3.02
C ASP A 160 6.12 -30.80 -2.03
N VAL A 161 5.83 -30.89 -0.73
CA VAL A 161 6.87 -30.98 0.31
C VAL A 161 7.20 -32.44 0.58
N ASN A 162 8.47 -32.81 0.47
CA ASN A 162 8.92 -34.20 0.64
C ASN A 162 8.65 -34.69 2.07
N GLY A 163 8.12 -35.91 2.19
CA GLY A 163 7.88 -36.55 3.48
C GLY A 163 6.63 -36.08 4.24
N CYS A 164 5.81 -35.18 3.66
CA CYS A 164 4.50 -34.83 4.22
C CYS A 164 3.46 -34.59 3.12
N SER A 165 2.19 -34.45 3.49
CA SER A 165 1.08 -34.15 2.56
C SER A 165 0.90 -32.65 2.29
N ASN A 166 1.79 -31.81 2.81
CA ASN A 166 1.71 -30.37 2.64
C ASN A 166 2.22 -29.94 1.27
N GLN A 167 1.73 -28.79 0.81
CA GLN A 167 2.15 -28.15 -0.43
C GLN A 167 2.71 -26.77 -0.15
N ALA A 168 3.47 -26.23 -1.09
CA ALA A 168 3.99 -24.88 -1.04
C ALA A 168 3.86 -24.18 -2.40
N ILE A 169 3.81 -22.85 -2.39
CA ILE A 169 3.83 -22.04 -3.61
C ILE A 169 5.13 -21.24 -3.65
N LEU A 170 5.87 -21.38 -4.74
CA LEU A 170 7.05 -20.60 -5.07
C LEU A 170 6.69 -19.56 -6.13
N ILE A 171 6.84 -18.29 -5.79
CA ILE A 171 6.62 -17.16 -6.69
C ILE A 171 8.00 -16.64 -7.10
N VAL A 172 8.28 -16.64 -8.39
CA VAL A 172 9.57 -16.20 -8.95
C VAL A 172 9.35 -15.03 -9.88
N GLU A 173 9.97 -13.88 -9.57
CA GLU A 173 9.76 -12.60 -10.24
C GLU A 173 11.12 -12.04 -10.69
N ARG A 174 11.23 -11.62 -11.95
CA ARG A 174 12.44 -10.95 -12.42
C ARG A 174 12.62 -9.62 -11.69
N SER A 175 13.83 -9.40 -11.17
CA SER A 175 14.17 -8.14 -10.51
C SER A 175 14.20 -6.99 -11.51
N PRO A 176 13.78 -5.76 -11.13
CA PRO A 176 13.97 -4.57 -11.95
C PRO A 176 15.45 -4.33 -12.28
N PHE A 177 15.72 -3.69 -13.41
CA PHE A 177 17.09 -3.33 -13.78
C PHE A 177 17.69 -2.29 -12.83
N PRO A 178 19.01 -2.32 -12.61
CA PRO A 178 19.68 -1.28 -11.85
C PRO A 178 19.59 0.06 -12.59
N VAL A 179 19.43 1.15 -11.82
CA VAL A 179 19.33 2.52 -12.36
C VAL A 179 20.65 3.29 -12.27
N LYS A 180 21.70 2.70 -11.68
CA LYS A 180 22.99 3.35 -11.47
C LYS A 180 23.93 3.09 -12.64
N GLU A 181 24.62 4.14 -13.08
CA GLU A 181 25.61 4.08 -14.14
C GLU A 181 26.72 3.05 -13.86
N GLN A 182 27.19 2.96 -12.61
CA GLN A 182 28.28 2.03 -12.26
C GLN A 182 27.87 0.56 -12.43
N ASP A 183 26.60 0.23 -12.16
CA ASP A 183 26.09 -1.11 -12.35
C ASP A 183 26.03 -1.44 -13.86
N TRP A 184 25.60 -0.49 -14.71
CA TRP A 184 25.61 -0.68 -16.16
C TRP A 184 27.00 -0.75 -16.77
N ASN A 185 27.97 0.03 -16.29
CA ASN A 185 29.38 -0.11 -16.69
C ASN A 185 29.90 -1.52 -16.41
N THR A 186 29.48 -2.11 -15.29
CA THR A 186 29.84 -3.50 -14.95
C THR A 186 29.13 -4.50 -15.88
N ILE A 187 27.82 -4.33 -16.12
CA ILE A 187 27.04 -5.22 -16.99
C ILE A 187 27.61 -5.20 -18.41
N VAL A 188 27.82 -4.02 -19.00
CA VAL A 188 28.30 -3.89 -20.38
C VAL A 188 29.69 -4.51 -20.54
N SER A 189 30.59 -4.35 -19.57
CA SER A 189 31.97 -4.87 -19.67
C SER A 189 32.09 -6.37 -19.43
N GLN A 190 31.13 -6.99 -18.74
CA GLN A 190 31.23 -8.38 -18.27
C GLN A 190 30.10 -9.30 -18.75
N CYS A 191 29.08 -8.77 -19.44
CA CYS A 191 28.02 -9.60 -19.99
C CYS A 191 28.49 -10.44 -21.18
N SER A 192 27.70 -11.45 -21.53
CA SER A 192 27.77 -12.10 -22.83
C SER A 192 26.44 -11.92 -23.57
N LEU A 193 26.53 -11.80 -24.90
CA LEU A 193 25.38 -11.65 -25.77
C LEU A 193 25.26 -12.86 -26.68
N LYS A 194 24.04 -13.40 -26.81
CA LYS A 194 23.69 -14.34 -27.87
C LYS A 194 22.75 -13.65 -28.85
N THR A 195 23.22 -13.46 -30.08
CA THR A 195 22.42 -12.84 -31.14
C THR A 195 21.25 -13.73 -31.54
N VAL A 196 20.07 -13.11 -31.66
CA VAL A 196 18.82 -13.75 -32.10
C VAL A 196 18.51 -13.36 -33.54
N SER A 197 18.62 -12.07 -33.87
CA SER A 197 18.40 -11.57 -35.23
C SER A 197 19.11 -10.23 -35.44
N ILE A 198 19.43 -9.94 -36.71
CA ILE A 198 20.00 -8.67 -37.15
C ILE A 198 19.24 -8.23 -38.40
N ASN A 199 18.83 -6.97 -38.44
CA ASN A 199 18.25 -6.31 -39.58
C ASN A 199 18.72 -4.85 -39.64
N ASP A 200 19.59 -4.54 -40.61
CA ASP A 200 20.23 -3.23 -40.75
C ASP A 200 20.88 -2.75 -39.44
N ILE A 201 20.43 -1.63 -38.87
CA ILE A 201 20.93 -1.09 -37.60
C ILE A 201 20.28 -1.71 -36.36
N TYR A 202 19.29 -2.59 -36.52
CA TYR A 202 18.57 -3.24 -35.42
C TYR A 202 19.06 -4.66 -35.20
N SER A 203 19.54 -4.96 -34.00
CA SER A 203 19.96 -6.31 -33.62
C SER A 203 19.34 -6.72 -32.30
N ASN A 204 18.68 -7.88 -32.28
CA ASN A 204 18.08 -8.46 -31.08
C ASN A 204 19.03 -9.50 -30.48
N HIS A 205 19.31 -9.38 -29.18
CA HIS A 205 20.21 -10.26 -28.45
C HIS A 205 19.58 -10.73 -27.14
N ILE A 206 20.00 -11.91 -26.67
CA ILE A 206 19.80 -12.36 -25.30
C ILE A 206 21.05 -11.97 -24.51
N LEU A 207 20.88 -11.16 -23.46
CA LEU A 207 21.94 -10.74 -22.57
C LEU A 207 22.03 -11.68 -21.36
N PHE A 208 23.22 -12.22 -21.11
CA PHE A 208 23.53 -12.97 -19.90
C PHE A 208 24.40 -12.09 -18.99
N PRO A 209 23.84 -11.54 -17.89
CA PRO A 209 24.56 -10.61 -17.04
C PRO A 209 25.49 -11.36 -16.07
N PRO A 210 26.45 -10.66 -15.44
CA PRO A 210 27.23 -11.22 -14.33
C PRO A 210 26.33 -11.72 -13.19
N GLU A 211 26.79 -12.73 -12.45
CA GLU A 211 26.00 -13.44 -11.40
C GLU A 211 25.32 -12.49 -10.41
N LYS A 212 26.01 -11.39 -10.02
CA LYS A 212 25.49 -10.33 -9.15
C LYS A 212 24.13 -9.79 -9.60
N PHE A 213 23.87 -9.73 -10.91
CA PHE A 213 22.66 -9.18 -11.51
C PHE A 213 21.71 -10.26 -12.05
N ALA A 214 22.08 -11.54 -11.94
CA ALA A 214 21.27 -12.66 -12.41
C ALA A 214 20.20 -13.13 -11.39
N GLY A 215 20.15 -12.51 -10.21
CA GLY A 215 19.22 -12.87 -9.14
C GLY A 215 17.74 -12.67 -9.49
N ILE A 216 16.93 -13.68 -9.16
CA ILE A 216 15.47 -13.67 -9.33
C ILE A 216 14.84 -13.56 -7.95
N LYS A 217 13.98 -12.55 -7.76
CA LYS A 217 13.25 -12.36 -6.52
C LYS A 217 12.30 -13.53 -6.31
N THR A 218 12.35 -14.14 -5.13
CA THR A 218 11.63 -15.38 -4.84
C THR A 218 10.88 -15.26 -3.53
N THR A 219 9.60 -15.64 -3.53
CA THR A 219 8.74 -15.72 -2.35
C THR A 219 8.23 -17.15 -2.19
N LEU A 220 8.34 -17.72 -0.99
CA LEU A 220 7.84 -19.06 -0.67
C LEU A 220 6.67 -18.98 0.31
N ILE A 221 5.54 -19.60 -0.03
CA ILE A 221 4.38 -19.78 0.84
C ILE A 221 4.34 -21.25 1.24
N ASN A 222 4.71 -21.56 2.48
CA ASN A 222 4.77 -22.94 2.99
C ASN A 222 4.29 -23.01 4.46
N PRO A 223 3.24 -23.79 4.79
CA PRO A 223 2.38 -24.53 3.87
C PRO A 223 1.42 -23.59 3.10
N CYS A 224 0.99 -23.99 1.90
CA CYS A 224 -0.08 -23.31 1.16
C CYS A 224 -1.43 -24.02 1.34
N THR A 225 -2.53 -23.28 1.21
CA THR A 225 -3.90 -23.80 1.26
C THR A 225 -4.51 -23.85 -0.13
N GLU A 226 -5.62 -24.55 -0.32
CA GLU A 226 -6.39 -24.51 -1.58
C GLU A 226 -6.80 -23.08 -2.00
N LYS A 227 -7.05 -22.19 -1.02
CA LYS A 227 -7.33 -20.77 -1.32
C LYS A 227 -6.10 -20.07 -1.91
N HIS A 228 -4.90 -20.38 -1.44
CA HIS A 228 -3.67 -19.86 -2.05
C HIS A 228 -3.47 -20.41 -3.47
N ILE A 229 -3.70 -21.72 -3.66
CA ILE A 229 -3.57 -22.37 -4.97
C ILE A 229 -4.54 -21.74 -5.98
N ALA A 230 -5.82 -21.65 -5.64
CA ALA A 230 -6.84 -21.06 -6.49
C ALA A 230 -6.59 -19.57 -6.81
N LYS A 231 -5.94 -18.83 -5.90
CA LYS A 231 -5.58 -17.42 -6.10
C LYS A 231 -4.52 -17.23 -7.18
N TYR A 232 -3.48 -18.08 -7.19
CA TYR A 232 -2.34 -17.95 -8.10
C TYR A 232 -2.45 -18.80 -9.37
N ARG A 233 -3.42 -19.72 -9.41
CA ARG A 233 -3.72 -20.49 -10.61
C ARG A 233 -4.31 -19.58 -11.68
N ASP A 234 -3.74 -19.64 -12.88
CA ASP A 234 -4.24 -18.93 -14.03
C ASP A 234 -5.64 -19.42 -14.39
N GLN A 235 -6.46 -18.49 -14.85
CA GLN A 235 -7.83 -18.75 -15.22
C GLN A 235 -8.09 -18.12 -16.57
N LYS A 236 -8.72 -18.90 -17.45
CA LYS A 236 -9.24 -18.36 -18.72
C LYS A 236 -10.12 -17.15 -18.43
N ARG A 237 -10.02 -16.15 -19.30
CA ARG A 237 -10.81 -14.92 -19.23
C ARG A 237 -11.72 -14.84 -20.44
N TYR A 238 -12.92 -14.35 -20.20
CA TYR A 238 -13.97 -14.21 -21.19
C TYR A 238 -14.39 -12.76 -21.24
N VAL A 239 -14.69 -12.30 -22.45
CA VAL A 239 -15.27 -10.97 -22.68
C VAL A 239 -16.78 -11.13 -22.75
N ILE A 240 -17.49 -10.32 -21.98
CA ILE A 240 -18.95 -10.23 -22.00
C ILE A 240 -19.33 -8.86 -22.55
N HIS A 241 -20.27 -8.84 -23.48
CA HIS A 241 -20.90 -7.65 -24.01
C HIS A 241 -22.32 -7.57 -23.45
N GLU A 242 -22.47 -6.99 -22.27
CA GLU A 242 -23.73 -6.95 -21.56
C GLU A 242 -24.63 -5.85 -22.12
N THR A 243 -25.76 -6.26 -22.69
CA THR A 243 -26.83 -5.34 -23.10
C THR A 243 -27.58 -4.80 -21.87
N PRO A 244 -28.35 -3.70 -22.01
CA PRO A 244 -29.23 -3.24 -20.94
C PRO A 244 -30.18 -4.31 -20.39
N ASP A 245 -30.66 -5.20 -21.26
CA ASP A 245 -31.59 -6.26 -20.87
C ASP A 245 -30.86 -7.39 -20.13
N ASP A 246 -29.64 -7.74 -20.54
CA ASP A 246 -28.76 -8.66 -19.79
C ASP A 246 -28.45 -8.12 -18.39
N TYR A 247 -28.15 -6.81 -18.28
CA TYR A 247 -27.92 -6.20 -16.98
C TYR A 247 -29.13 -6.40 -16.06
N LYS A 248 -30.35 -6.12 -16.55
CA LYS A 248 -31.57 -6.23 -15.74
C LYS A 248 -31.92 -7.67 -15.37
N SER A 249 -31.80 -8.59 -16.32
CA SER A 249 -32.28 -9.97 -16.18
C SER A 249 -31.24 -10.95 -15.62
N ILE A 250 -29.95 -10.65 -15.76
CA ILE A 250 -28.85 -11.53 -15.34
C ILE A 250 -28.06 -10.87 -14.22
N THR A 251 -27.37 -9.76 -14.53
CA THR A 251 -26.40 -9.16 -13.59
C THR A 251 -27.09 -8.60 -12.36
N LEU A 252 -28.09 -7.74 -12.51
CA LEU A 252 -28.77 -7.07 -11.40
C LEU A 252 -29.45 -8.09 -10.48
N THR A 253 -30.13 -9.10 -11.03
CA THR A 253 -30.73 -10.20 -10.25
C THR A 253 -29.68 -10.96 -9.45
N TYR A 254 -28.50 -11.23 -10.04
CA TYR A 254 -27.39 -11.84 -9.30
C TYR A 254 -26.89 -10.94 -8.16
N LEU A 255 -26.75 -9.63 -8.42
CA LEU A 255 -26.28 -8.66 -7.43
C LEU A 255 -27.23 -8.51 -6.25
N GLU A 256 -28.53 -8.52 -6.48
CA GLU A 256 -29.53 -8.44 -5.41
C GLU A 256 -29.46 -9.66 -4.48
N GLY A 257 -29.06 -10.82 -4.99
CA GLY A 257 -28.83 -12.04 -4.19
C GLY A 257 -27.44 -12.17 -3.56
N HIS A 258 -26.42 -11.45 -4.06
CA HIS A 258 -25.01 -11.68 -3.72
C HIS A 258 -24.22 -10.39 -3.48
N GLN A 259 -24.65 -9.55 -2.53
CA GLN A 259 -23.90 -8.35 -2.16
C GLN A 259 -22.84 -8.60 -1.09
N PHE A 260 -21.61 -8.18 -1.37
CA PHE A 260 -20.58 -8.03 -0.34
C PHE A 260 -20.99 -6.96 0.67
N THR A 261 -20.54 -7.13 1.92
CA THR A 261 -20.79 -6.13 2.96
C THR A 261 -20.09 -4.81 2.64
N LEU A 262 -20.86 -3.73 2.59
CA LEU A 262 -20.36 -2.35 2.41
C LEU A 262 -20.02 -1.68 3.75
N LYS A 263 -19.96 -2.44 4.85
CA LYS A 263 -19.75 -1.90 6.21
C LYS A 263 -18.48 -1.06 6.33
N TRP A 264 -17.39 -1.49 5.69
CA TRP A 264 -16.13 -0.75 5.72
C TRP A 264 -16.25 0.62 5.05
N ILE A 265 -17.01 0.72 3.96
CA ILE A 265 -17.29 1.97 3.24
C ILE A 265 -18.02 2.93 4.16
N PHE A 266 -19.09 2.48 4.79
CA PHE A 266 -19.86 3.33 5.70
C PHE A 266 -19.08 3.69 6.97
N ASN A 267 -18.21 2.82 7.47
CA ASN A 267 -17.31 3.18 8.55
C ASN A 267 -16.34 4.30 8.16
N LEU A 268 -15.81 4.28 6.93
CA LEU A 268 -14.97 5.35 6.41
C LEU A 268 -15.78 6.66 6.27
N LEU A 269 -16.93 6.61 5.58
CA LEU A 269 -17.76 7.79 5.31
C LEU A 269 -18.38 8.42 6.59
N ASP A 270 -18.66 7.60 7.61
CA ASP A 270 -19.16 8.04 8.93
C ASP A 270 -18.02 8.42 9.90
N HIS A 271 -16.78 8.50 9.41
CA HIS A 271 -15.59 8.86 10.20
C HIS A 271 -15.25 7.91 11.36
N LYS A 272 -15.65 6.64 11.26
CA LYS A 272 -15.40 5.60 12.28
C LYS A 272 -14.08 4.85 12.06
N ALA A 273 -13.48 4.95 10.88
CA ALA A 273 -12.24 4.24 10.53
C ALA A 273 -11.39 5.03 9.51
N GLU A 274 -10.07 4.80 9.51
CA GLU A 274 -9.13 5.19 8.45
C GLU A 274 -9.00 6.71 8.18
N MET A 275 -9.39 7.53 9.15
CA MET A 275 -9.42 9.00 9.02
C MET A 275 -8.05 9.66 8.88
N ASP A 276 -7.01 9.02 9.37
CA ASP A 276 -5.62 9.49 9.26
C ASP A 276 -5.11 9.53 7.82
N ARG A 277 -5.74 8.76 6.91
CA ARG A 277 -5.30 8.61 5.52
C ARG A 277 -6.05 9.53 4.56
N VAL A 278 -7.19 10.08 4.98
CA VAL A 278 -8.06 10.92 4.15
C VAL A 278 -7.30 12.12 3.57
N ILE A 279 -7.51 12.38 2.28
CA ILE A 279 -6.87 13.43 1.50
C ILE A 279 -7.80 14.64 1.40
N TYR A 280 -9.07 14.37 1.13
CA TYR A 280 -10.12 15.36 0.97
C TYR A 280 -11.45 14.76 1.39
N ASP A 281 -12.31 15.59 1.98
CA ASP A 281 -13.61 15.19 2.48
C ASP A 281 -14.64 16.28 2.20
N ASP A 282 -15.55 16.00 1.26
CA ASP A 282 -16.73 16.81 1.01
C ASP A 282 -17.94 16.16 1.70
N ILE A 283 -18.50 16.88 2.68
CA ILE A 283 -19.57 16.39 3.55
C ILE A 283 -20.98 16.46 2.93
N ASP A 284 -21.13 17.00 1.71
CA ASP A 284 -22.43 17.08 1.06
C ASP A 284 -23.04 15.66 0.88
N PRO A 285 -24.29 15.42 1.33
CA PRO A 285 -24.87 14.08 1.30
C PRO A 285 -25.24 13.57 -0.11
N GLN A 286 -25.35 14.47 -1.10
CA GLN A 286 -25.80 14.12 -2.46
C GLN A 286 -24.67 14.13 -3.49
N ASN A 287 -23.84 15.18 -3.45
CA ASN A 287 -22.76 15.45 -4.40
C ASN A 287 -21.38 15.39 -3.74
N GLY A 288 -21.30 15.12 -2.43
CA GLY A 288 -20.05 14.97 -1.69
C GLY A 288 -19.47 13.56 -1.76
N PHE A 289 -18.18 13.49 -1.46
CA PHE A 289 -17.38 12.27 -1.52
C PHE A 289 -16.17 12.37 -0.59
N MET A 290 -15.55 11.23 -0.30
CA MET A 290 -14.29 11.16 0.44
C MET A 290 -13.19 10.62 -0.46
N LEU A 291 -12.03 11.29 -0.44
CA LEU A 291 -10.84 10.92 -1.19
C LEU A 291 -9.79 10.34 -0.24
N ALA A 292 -9.34 9.11 -0.49
CA ALA A 292 -8.35 8.43 0.34
C ALA A 292 -7.43 7.51 -0.48
N PRO A 293 -6.19 7.22 -0.04
CA PRO A 293 -5.32 6.24 -0.67
C PRO A 293 -5.97 4.86 -0.76
N ASP A 294 -5.79 4.16 -1.89
CA ASP A 294 -6.17 2.74 -2.01
C ASP A 294 -5.32 1.89 -1.04
N LEU A 295 -5.89 0.79 -0.54
CA LEU A 295 -5.18 -0.17 0.31
C LEU A 295 -3.95 -0.80 -0.36
N LYS A 296 -3.89 -0.81 -1.69
CA LYS A 296 -2.77 -1.35 -2.47
C LYS A 296 -1.57 -0.41 -2.54
N TRP A 297 -1.72 0.86 -2.16
CA TRP A 297 -0.64 1.84 -2.22
C TRP A 297 -0.07 2.13 -0.83
N ASP A 298 1.26 2.04 -0.72
CA ASP A 298 1.99 2.25 0.53
C ASP A 298 2.26 3.74 0.85
N GLY A 299 1.93 4.63 -0.09
CA GLY A 299 2.13 6.07 0.04
C GLY A 299 3.58 6.54 -0.11
N GLN A 300 4.51 5.68 -0.53
CA GLN A 300 5.93 6.04 -0.62
C GLN A 300 6.34 6.50 -2.01
N ASP A 301 6.07 5.67 -3.02
CA ASP A 301 6.40 6.00 -4.40
C ASP A 301 5.23 6.76 -5.04
N LEU A 302 5.52 7.91 -5.63
CA LEU A 302 4.49 8.70 -6.33
C LEU A 302 4.21 8.16 -7.73
N SER A 303 5.15 7.39 -8.31
CA SER A 303 5.01 6.81 -9.64
C SER A 303 3.95 5.71 -9.69
N ASN A 304 3.62 5.11 -8.54
CA ASN A 304 2.54 4.14 -8.34
C ASN A 304 1.36 4.70 -7.52
N LEU A 305 1.19 6.03 -7.48
CA LEU A 305 0.09 6.67 -6.76
C LEU A 305 -1.24 6.01 -7.11
N TYR A 306 -2.02 5.68 -6.09
CA TYR A 306 -3.36 5.11 -6.20
C TYR A 306 -4.27 5.70 -5.11
N VAL A 307 -5.25 6.48 -5.54
CA VAL A 307 -6.24 7.13 -4.69
C VAL A 307 -7.66 6.77 -5.15
N LEU A 308 -8.61 6.64 -4.22
CA LEU A 308 -10.02 6.42 -4.50
C LEU A 308 -10.87 7.59 -4.00
N ALA A 309 -11.82 8.01 -4.83
CA ALA A 309 -12.95 8.83 -4.41
C ALA A 309 -14.17 7.94 -4.20
N ILE A 310 -14.77 7.99 -3.01
CA ILE A 310 -15.95 7.20 -2.63
C ILE A 310 -17.09 8.15 -2.30
N ILE A 311 -18.21 8.01 -3.00
CA ILE A 311 -19.34 8.95 -2.88
C ILE A 311 -20.08 8.80 -1.55
N ARG A 312 -20.69 9.88 -1.04
CA ARG A 312 -21.55 9.80 0.16
C ARG A 312 -22.95 9.28 -0.15
N ARG A 313 -23.50 9.68 -1.30
CA ARG A 313 -24.83 9.28 -1.75
C ARG A 313 -24.93 7.76 -1.85
N LYS A 314 -25.98 7.19 -1.26
CA LYS A 314 -26.24 5.74 -1.27
C LYS A 314 -27.05 5.35 -2.50
N GLY A 315 -26.95 4.07 -2.89
CA GLY A 315 -27.84 3.45 -3.88
C GLY A 315 -27.31 3.43 -5.31
N ILE A 316 -26.24 4.17 -5.62
CA ILE A 316 -25.55 4.14 -6.92
C ILE A 316 -24.52 3.02 -6.89
N LYS A 317 -24.79 1.91 -7.59
CA LYS A 317 -23.99 0.68 -7.54
C LYS A 317 -22.79 0.71 -8.46
N SER A 318 -22.96 1.29 -9.64
CA SER A 318 -21.95 1.34 -10.72
C SER A 318 -22.32 2.42 -11.73
N ILE A 319 -21.55 2.53 -12.82
CA ILE A 319 -21.86 3.44 -13.92
C ILE A 319 -23.21 3.17 -14.59
N ARG A 320 -23.78 1.95 -14.48
CA ARG A 320 -25.14 1.62 -14.97
C ARG A 320 -26.24 2.47 -14.33
N ASP A 321 -26.01 2.95 -13.11
CA ASP A 321 -27.00 3.74 -12.36
C ASP A 321 -26.86 5.24 -12.62
N LEU A 322 -25.82 5.69 -13.36
CA LEU A 322 -25.54 7.11 -13.59
C LEU A 322 -26.46 7.73 -14.64
N THR A 323 -26.95 8.93 -14.35
CA THR A 323 -27.85 9.73 -15.19
C THR A 323 -27.38 11.18 -15.24
N ALA A 324 -28.07 12.03 -16.01
CA ALA A 324 -27.82 13.47 -16.02
C ALA A 324 -27.95 14.14 -14.64
N ASN A 325 -28.75 13.59 -13.72
CA ASN A 325 -28.87 14.12 -12.36
C ASN A 325 -27.61 13.94 -11.53
N ASP A 326 -26.70 13.07 -11.96
CA ASP A 326 -25.47 12.75 -11.24
C ASP A 326 -24.27 13.58 -11.76
N LEU A 327 -24.45 14.39 -12.80
CA LEU A 327 -23.40 15.27 -13.32
C LEU A 327 -22.78 16.19 -12.25
N PRO A 328 -23.54 16.84 -11.35
CA PRO A 328 -22.95 17.67 -10.29
C PRO A 328 -22.01 16.89 -9.36
N LEU A 329 -22.36 15.63 -9.02
CA LEU A 329 -21.51 14.74 -8.24
C LEU A 329 -20.23 14.38 -9.01
N LEU A 330 -20.35 14.00 -10.28
CA LEU A 330 -19.22 13.58 -11.11
C LEU A 330 -18.23 14.72 -11.38
N GLU A 331 -18.74 15.92 -11.68
CA GLU A 331 -17.94 17.13 -11.89
C GLU A 331 -17.24 17.56 -10.59
N ASN A 332 -17.93 17.46 -9.45
CA ASN A 332 -17.32 17.73 -8.14
C ASN A 332 -16.19 16.74 -7.82
N ILE A 333 -16.39 15.45 -8.07
CA ILE A 333 -15.33 14.43 -7.91
C ILE A 333 -14.14 14.78 -8.79
N CYS A 334 -14.37 15.13 -10.07
CA CYS A 334 -13.32 15.49 -11.01
C CYS A 334 -12.50 16.69 -10.51
N GLU A 335 -13.14 17.84 -10.29
CA GLU A 335 -12.46 19.09 -9.93
C GLU A 335 -11.75 18.99 -8.57
N LYS A 336 -12.46 18.51 -7.54
CA LYS A 336 -11.91 18.51 -6.18
C LYS A 336 -10.86 17.43 -5.97
N SER A 337 -10.95 16.28 -6.65
CA SER A 337 -9.92 15.25 -6.54
C SER A 337 -8.61 15.70 -7.17
N TYR A 338 -8.63 16.29 -8.36
CA TYR A 338 -7.42 16.81 -8.99
C TYR A 338 -6.78 17.92 -8.15
N ALA A 339 -7.59 18.87 -7.67
CA ALA A 339 -7.09 19.92 -6.78
C ALA A 339 -6.46 19.36 -5.50
N ALA A 340 -7.09 18.37 -4.88
CA ALA A 340 -6.60 17.75 -3.65
C ALA A 340 -5.33 16.92 -3.87
N ILE A 341 -5.24 16.15 -4.95
CA ILE A 341 -4.06 15.37 -5.35
C ILE A 341 -2.89 16.31 -5.62
N LYS A 342 -3.09 17.37 -6.41
CA LYS A 342 -2.08 18.39 -6.70
C LYS A 342 -1.59 19.09 -5.44
N LYS A 343 -2.51 19.45 -4.53
CA LYS A 343 -2.16 20.08 -3.25
C LYS A 343 -1.34 19.16 -2.34
N LYS A 344 -1.69 17.87 -2.25
CA LYS A 344 -1.04 16.94 -1.31
C LYS A 344 0.27 16.36 -1.86
N TYR A 345 0.32 16.05 -3.16
CA TYR A 345 1.41 15.29 -3.76
C TYR A 345 2.19 16.05 -4.84
N GLY A 346 1.72 17.23 -5.26
CA GLY A 346 2.37 18.02 -6.31
C GLY A 346 2.22 17.43 -7.72
N ILE A 347 1.31 16.47 -7.91
CA ILE A 347 1.06 15.81 -9.19
C ILE A 347 -0.04 16.56 -9.94
N ASP A 348 0.22 16.89 -11.19
CA ASP A 348 -0.73 17.60 -12.04
C ASP A 348 -1.83 16.67 -12.58
N GLU A 349 -3.00 17.22 -12.89
CA GLU A 349 -4.14 16.45 -13.41
C GLU A 349 -3.80 15.69 -14.70
N HIS A 350 -2.93 16.26 -15.55
CA HIS A 350 -2.49 15.63 -16.80
C HIS A 350 -1.58 14.40 -16.57
N GLN A 351 -1.15 14.17 -15.33
CA GLN A 351 -0.38 12.99 -14.93
C GLN A 351 -1.25 11.95 -14.21
N ILE A 352 -2.57 12.12 -14.19
CA ILE A 352 -3.50 11.22 -13.53
C ILE A 352 -4.45 10.59 -14.57
N ARG A 353 -4.71 9.29 -14.39
CA ARG A 353 -5.82 8.59 -15.05
C ARG A 353 -6.94 8.40 -14.04
N ALA A 354 -8.06 9.08 -14.25
CA ALA A 354 -9.27 8.94 -13.44
C ALA A 354 -10.29 8.02 -14.13
N TYR A 355 -10.79 6.99 -13.45
CA TYR A 355 -11.70 6.02 -14.08
C TYR A 355 -12.56 5.23 -13.10
N PHE A 356 -13.66 4.69 -13.61
CA PHE A 356 -14.51 3.70 -12.95
C PHE A 356 -14.14 2.29 -13.39
N HIS A 357 -14.40 1.32 -12.53
CA HIS A 357 -14.43 -0.09 -12.94
C HIS A 357 -15.85 -0.51 -13.35
N TYR A 358 -15.93 -1.31 -14.42
CA TYR A 358 -17.11 -2.11 -14.76
C TYR A 358 -16.71 -3.55 -15.13
N GLN A 359 -17.15 -4.59 -14.42
CA GLN A 359 -17.85 -4.54 -13.12
C GLN A 359 -16.92 -4.04 -11.99
N PRO A 360 -17.46 -3.30 -11.00
CA PRO A 360 -16.69 -2.85 -9.85
C PRO A 360 -16.40 -3.98 -8.86
N SER A 361 -15.38 -3.82 -8.00
CA SER A 361 -15.07 -4.81 -6.95
C SER A 361 -16.08 -4.78 -5.79
N PHE A 362 -16.79 -3.67 -5.62
CA PHE A 362 -17.89 -3.49 -4.68
C PHE A 362 -18.91 -2.51 -5.27
N TYR A 363 -20.20 -2.75 -5.02
CA TYR A 363 -21.29 -2.02 -5.68
C TYR A 363 -21.74 -0.79 -4.88
N HIS A 364 -20.79 0.13 -4.72
CA HIS A 364 -21.01 1.50 -4.26
C HIS A 364 -20.08 2.37 -5.08
N LEU A 365 -20.62 3.34 -5.82
CA LEU A 365 -19.87 4.08 -6.83
C LEU A 365 -18.58 4.69 -6.25
N HIS A 366 -17.47 4.47 -6.97
CA HIS A 366 -16.17 5.00 -6.62
C HIS A 366 -15.35 5.24 -7.88
N VAL A 367 -14.42 6.20 -7.81
CA VAL A 367 -13.51 6.57 -8.89
C VAL A 367 -12.08 6.27 -8.45
N HIS A 368 -11.33 5.63 -9.33
CA HIS A 368 -9.90 5.39 -9.17
C HIS A 368 -9.12 6.54 -9.80
N PHE A 369 -8.13 7.07 -9.08
CA PHE A 369 -7.16 8.05 -9.57
C PHE A 369 -5.77 7.43 -9.43
N ILE A 370 -5.12 7.16 -10.56
CA ILE A 370 -3.76 6.60 -10.59
C ILE A 370 -2.81 7.50 -11.33
N HIS A 371 -1.52 7.47 -10.99
CA HIS A 371 -0.51 8.11 -11.83
C HIS A 371 -0.43 7.43 -13.20
N VAL A 372 -0.28 8.20 -14.29
CA VAL A 372 -0.28 7.67 -15.68
C VAL A 372 0.82 6.65 -15.95
N SER A 373 1.95 6.74 -15.25
CA SER A 373 3.04 5.76 -15.33
C SER A 373 2.77 4.45 -14.58
N TYR A 374 1.73 4.40 -13.75
CA TYR A 374 1.40 3.21 -12.99
C TYR A 374 0.57 2.25 -13.85
N ASP A 375 1.13 1.06 -14.13
CA ASP A 375 0.37 -0.05 -14.72
C ASP A 375 -0.50 -0.72 -13.65
N ALA A 376 -1.52 0.00 -13.19
CA ALA A 376 -2.39 -0.47 -12.14
C ALA A 376 -3.20 -1.69 -12.60
N PRO A 377 -3.39 -2.72 -11.76
CA PRO A 377 -4.29 -3.82 -12.05
C PRO A 377 -5.69 -3.30 -12.39
N ALA A 378 -6.33 -3.91 -13.39
CA ALA A 378 -7.68 -3.58 -13.84
C ALA A 378 -7.87 -2.19 -14.49
N SER A 379 -6.79 -1.55 -14.96
CA SER A 379 -6.85 -0.26 -15.67
C SER A 379 -7.03 -0.36 -17.20
N GLY A 380 -7.29 -1.56 -17.74
CA GLY A 380 -7.42 -1.82 -19.18
C GLY A 380 -8.82 -1.58 -19.77
N VAL A 381 -8.89 -1.50 -21.11
CA VAL A 381 -10.05 -1.08 -21.92
C VAL A 381 -11.34 -1.91 -21.76
N ALA A 382 -11.27 -3.10 -21.18
CA ALA A 382 -12.42 -3.97 -20.90
C ALA A 382 -12.78 -4.00 -19.40
N LYS A 383 -12.44 -2.93 -18.69
CA LYS A 383 -12.77 -2.75 -17.27
C LYS A 383 -12.80 -1.29 -16.84
N ALA A 384 -11.87 -0.46 -17.33
CA ALA A 384 -11.76 0.94 -16.97
C ALA A 384 -12.60 1.84 -17.90
N HIS A 385 -13.40 2.74 -17.33
CA HIS A 385 -14.13 3.79 -18.03
C HIS A 385 -13.69 5.15 -17.50
N LEU A 386 -13.06 5.99 -18.33
CA LEU A 386 -12.52 7.28 -17.90
C LEU A 386 -13.62 8.19 -17.33
N LEU A 387 -13.33 8.90 -16.24
CA LEU A 387 -14.30 9.76 -15.55
C LEU A 387 -14.86 10.85 -16.48
N GLU A 388 -13.97 11.51 -17.21
CA GLU A 388 -14.29 12.59 -18.14
C GLU A 388 -15.12 12.08 -19.32
N ASP A 389 -14.81 10.89 -19.84
CA ASP A 389 -15.62 10.25 -20.89
C ASP A 389 -17.01 9.90 -20.38
N VAL A 390 -17.13 9.42 -19.14
CA VAL A 390 -18.42 9.13 -18.50
C VAL A 390 -19.26 10.39 -18.36
N ILE A 391 -18.66 11.49 -17.90
CA ILE A 391 -19.31 12.81 -17.84
C ILE A 391 -19.76 13.25 -19.23
N ASN A 392 -18.88 13.16 -20.24
CA ASN A 392 -19.18 13.54 -21.60
C ASN A 392 -20.32 12.71 -22.20
N ASN A 393 -20.29 11.39 -22.02
CA ASN A 393 -21.34 10.48 -22.50
C ASN A 393 -22.72 10.86 -21.94
N ILE A 394 -22.79 11.17 -20.64
CA ILE A 394 -24.04 11.57 -19.98
C ILE A 394 -24.52 12.94 -20.46
N ARG A 395 -23.60 13.90 -20.71
CA ARG A 395 -23.94 15.21 -21.29
C ARG A 395 -24.53 15.07 -22.70
N LEU A 396 -24.03 14.13 -23.49
CA LEU A 396 -24.53 13.86 -24.84
C LEU A 396 -25.86 13.10 -24.83
N VAL A 397 -25.97 12.09 -23.95
CA VAL A 397 -27.16 11.25 -23.81
C VAL A 397 -27.45 11.06 -22.32
N PRO A 398 -28.47 11.73 -21.75
CA PRO A 398 -28.76 11.74 -20.31
C PRO A 398 -28.93 10.37 -19.64
N ASP A 399 -29.30 9.35 -20.41
CA ASP A 399 -29.50 7.96 -19.99
C ASP A 399 -28.54 6.98 -20.70
N TYR A 400 -27.34 7.46 -21.08
CA TYR A 400 -26.37 6.70 -21.88
C TYR A 400 -26.10 5.30 -21.31
N TYR A 401 -25.80 5.21 -20.01
CA TYR A 401 -25.37 3.96 -19.38
C TYR A 401 -26.51 2.96 -19.15
N GLN A 402 -27.75 3.41 -19.19
CA GLN A 402 -28.94 2.54 -19.19
C GLN A 402 -29.22 1.95 -20.58
N ARG A 403 -28.59 2.49 -21.64
CA ARG A 403 -28.83 2.10 -23.04
C ARG A 403 -27.64 1.43 -23.71
N SER A 404 -26.42 1.80 -23.31
CA SER A 404 -25.20 1.27 -23.90
C SER A 404 -25.01 -0.20 -23.57
N THR A 405 -24.45 -0.97 -24.51
CA THR A 405 -23.86 -2.27 -24.18
C THR A 405 -22.52 -2.02 -23.49
N LEU A 406 -22.33 -2.58 -22.29
CA LEU A 406 -21.09 -2.44 -21.54
C LEU A 406 -20.27 -3.71 -21.64
N THR A 407 -18.98 -3.54 -21.95
CA THR A 407 -18.06 -4.67 -22.14
C THR A 407 -17.21 -4.85 -20.90
N PHE A 408 -17.14 -6.07 -20.38
CA PHE A 408 -16.27 -6.39 -19.25
C PHE A 408 -15.63 -7.78 -19.37
N THR A 409 -14.51 -7.99 -18.67
CA THR A 409 -13.89 -9.31 -18.58
C THR A 409 -14.28 -10.05 -17.29
N VAL A 410 -14.52 -11.35 -17.40
CA VAL A 410 -14.74 -12.27 -16.26
C VAL A 410 -13.80 -13.46 -16.34
N LYS A 411 -13.52 -14.08 -15.20
CA LYS A 411 -12.72 -15.31 -15.12
C LYS A 411 -13.61 -16.53 -15.27
N GLU A 412 -13.02 -17.66 -15.69
CA GLU A 412 -13.73 -18.95 -15.87
C GLU A 412 -14.57 -19.37 -14.66
N ASN A 413 -14.05 -19.16 -13.46
CA ASN A 413 -14.71 -19.59 -12.22
C ASN A 413 -15.62 -18.50 -11.61
N ASP A 414 -15.83 -17.38 -12.31
CA ASP A 414 -16.70 -16.31 -11.83
C ASP A 414 -18.17 -16.76 -11.92
N PRO A 415 -18.96 -16.68 -10.83
CA PRO A 415 -20.37 -17.09 -10.85
C PRO A 415 -21.19 -16.32 -11.89
N LEU A 416 -20.85 -15.06 -12.18
CA LEU A 416 -21.57 -14.27 -13.17
C LEU A 416 -21.38 -14.84 -14.58
N LEU A 417 -20.18 -15.33 -14.92
CA LEU A 417 -19.93 -15.99 -16.21
C LEU A 417 -20.85 -17.19 -16.42
N LYS A 418 -21.07 -17.99 -15.38
CA LYS A 418 -21.98 -19.14 -15.43
C LYS A 418 -23.39 -18.71 -15.82
N LEU A 419 -23.90 -17.64 -15.22
CA LEU A 419 -25.25 -17.13 -15.54
C LEU A 419 -25.37 -16.66 -16.99
N TYR A 420 -24.33 -16.02 -17.54
CA TYR A 420 -24.29 -15.66 -18.96
C TYR A 420 -24.26 -16.90 -19.87
N ARG A 421 -23.49 -17.93 -19.51
CA ARG A 421 -23.47 -19.19 -20.26
C ARG A 421 -24.82 -19.89 -20.23
N ASP A 422 -25.49 -19.91 -19.07
CA ASP A 422 -26.82 -20.52 -18.94
C ASP A 422 -27.87 -19.77 -19.78
N ALA A 423 -27.82 -18.43 -19.79
CA ALA A 423 -28.73 -17.59 -20.56
C ALA A 423 -28.56 -17.75 -22.09
N TYR A 424 -27.31 -17.84 -22.56
CA TYR A 424 -26.97 -17.89 -23.98
C TYR A 424 -26.64 -19.29 -24.52
N ARG A 425 -26.58 -20.30 -23.65
CA ARG A 425 -26.30 -21.71 -23.95
C ARG A 425 -24.97 -21.96 -24.68
N TRP A 426 -23.86 -21.47 -24.12
CA TRP A 426 -22.51 -21.70 -24.67
C TRP A 426 -21.50 -22.19 -23.64
#